data_AF-A0A1P8YHY0-F1
#
_entry.id   AF-A0A1P8YHY0-F1
#
_cell.length_a   1.000
_cell.length_b   1.000
_cell.length_c   1.000
_cell.angle_alpha   90.00
_cell.angle_beta   90.00
_cell.angle_gamma   90.00
#
_symmetry.space_group_name_H-M   'P 1'
#
loop_
_entity.id
_entity.type
_entity.pdbx_description
1 polymer ?
#
loop_
_entity_poly.entity_id
_entity_poly.type
_entity_poly.pdbx_seq_one_letter_code
_entity_poly.pdbx_strand_id
1 'polypeptide(L)'
;MTIAGTAWAQHRGIERVEVRVDEGPWQPATLAPQYSVDTWRQWSWQWDAPAGVHNVQVRATDLDGNVQTEERAAPIPDGSTGWHSRTITVR
;
A
#
# COMPACT_ATOMS: atom_id res chain seq x y z
N MET A 1 9.91 -4.33 12.89
CA MET A 1 8.88 -3.28 12.86
C MET A 1 7.69 -3.76 12.04
N THR A 2 6.47 -3.37 12.40
CA THR A 2 5.27 -3.65 11.60
C THR A 2 4.84 -2.38 10.87
N ILE A 3 4.68 -2.48 9.54
CA ILE A 3 4.05 -1.45 8.72
C ILE A 3 2.63 -1.92 8.41
N ALA A 4 1.63 -1.09 8.67
CA ALA A 4 0.24 -1.45 8.45
C ALA A 4 -0.54 -0.26 7.89
N GLY A 5 -1.65 -0.57 7.22
CA GLY A 5 -2.51 0.44 6.63
C GLY A 5 -3.82 -0.14 6.11
N THR A 6 -4.51 0.67 5.32
CA THR A 6 -5.73 0.29 4.60
C THR A 6 -5.53 0.49 3.11
N ALA A 7 -6.24 -0.30 2.31
CA ALA A 7 -6.32 -0.16 0.86
C ALA A 7 -7.77 -0.28 0.42
N TRP A 8 -8.17 0.47 -0.60
CA TRP A 8 -9.52 0.44 -1.13
C TRP A 8 -9.52 0.77 -2.62
N ALA A 9 -10.22 -0.07 -3.38
CA ALA A 9 -10.58 0.20 -4.76
C ALA A 9 -12.09 0.00 -4.85
N GLN A 10 -12.83 1.11 -4.90
CA GLN A 10 -14.28 1.10 -4.83
C GLN A 10 -14.87 0.20 -5.92
N HIS A 11 -15.79 -0.69 -5.55
CA HIS A 11 -16.44 -1.71 -6.39
C HIS A 11 -15.54 -2.76 -7.05
N ARG A 12 -14.21 -2.63 -6.96
CA ARG A 12 -13.24 -3.56 -7.56
C ARG A 12 -12.55 -4.44 -6.53
N GLY A 13 -12.45 -4.00 -5.28
CA GLY A 13 -11.72 -4.72 -4.23
C GLY A 13 -10.20 -4.73 -4.44
N ILE A 14 -9.47 -5.27 -3.47
CA ILE A 14 -8.00 -5.27 -3.45
C ILE A 14 -7.51 -6.71 -3.55
N GLU A 15 -6.71 -7.02 -4.58
CA GLU A 15 -6.04 -8.32 -4.76
C GLU A 15 -4.75 -8.38 -3.94
N ARG A 16 -3.90 -7.36 -4.06
CA ARG A 16 -2.54 -7.33 -3.51
C ARG A 16 -2.19 -5.95 -2.99
N VAL A 17 -1.40 -5.92 -1.91
CA VAL A 17 -0.67 -4.72 -1.47
C VAL A 17 0.80 -5.09 -1.41
N GLU A 18 1.64 -4.19 -1.91
CA GLU A 18 3.09 -4.34 -1.89
C GLU A 18 3.73 -3.12 -1.22
N VAL A 19 4.80 -3.38 -0.48
CA VAL A 19 5.59 -2.36 0.23
C VAL A 19 7.03 -2.45 -0.26
N ARG A 20 7.69 -1.31 -0.45
CA ARG A 20 9.14 -1.26 -0.66
C ARG A 20 9.78 -0.22 0.24
N VAL A 21 11.07 -0.42 0.50
CA VAL A 21 11.90 0.46 1.32
C VAL A 21 13.11 0.88 0.49
N ASP A 22 13.43 2.18 0.52
CA ASP A 22 14.64 2.77 -0.09
C ASP A 22 14.84 2.34 -1.56
N GLU A 23 13.76 2.40 -2.34
CA GLU A 23 13.72 2.00 -3.77
C GLU A 23 14.10 0.54 -4.04
N GLY A 24 14.14 -0.29 -3.00
CA GLY A 24 14.35 -1.73 -3.09
C GLY A 24 13.20 -2.49 -3.76
N PRO A 25 13.29 -3.83 -3.78
CA PRO A 25 12.26 -4.67 -4.39
C PRO A 25 10.93 -4.54 -3.64
N TRP A 26 9.83 -4.64 -4.40
CA TRP A 26 8.49 -4.74 -3.84
C TRP A 26 8.32 -6.05 -3.08
N GLN A 27 7.80 -5.96 -1.87
CA GLN A 27 7.53 -7.08 -0.98
C GLN A 27 6.02 -7.19 -0.75
N PRO A 28 5.44 -8.40 -0.81
CA PRO A 28 4.01 -8.57 -0.59
C PRO A 28 3.65 -8.33 0.89
N ALA A 29 2.58 -7.56 1.12
CA ALA A 29 1.97 -7.41 2.43
C ALA A 29 0.93 -8.52 2.68
N THR A 30 0.71 -8.84 3.95
CA THR A 30 -0.39 -9.71 4.38
C THR A 30 -1.68 -8.92 4.43
N LEU A 31 -2.69 -9.35 3.69
CA LEU A 31 -4.02 -8.74 3.69
C LEU A 31 -4.91 -9.40 4.74
N ALA A 32 -5.70 -8.59 5.44
CA ALA A 32 -6.78 -9.10 6.28
C ALA A 32 -7.86 -9.80 5.43
N PRO A 33 -8.68 -10.67 6.05
CA PRO A 33 -9.85 -11.24 5.39
C PRO A 33 -10.72 -10.15 4.77
N GLN A 34 -11.14 -10.37 3.53
CA GLN A 34 -12.02 -9.44 2.84
C GLN A 34 -13.46 -9.69 3.27
N TYR A 35 -14.05 -8.75 4.00
CA TYR A 35 -15.46 -8.82 4.41
C TYR A 35 -16.41 -8.43 3.28
N SER A 36 -16.02 -7.46 2.43
CA SER A 36 -16.74 -7.06 1.21
C SER A 36 -15.81 -6.31 0.25
N VAL A 37 -16.10 -6.33 -1.05
CA VAL A 37 -15.39 -5.54 -2.09
C VAL A 37 -15.59 -4.03 -1.91
N ASP A 38 -16.65 -3.62 -1.21
CA ASP A 38 -16.97 -2.21 -0.94
C ASP A 38 -16.39 -1.70 0.39
N THR A 39 -15.55 -2.49 1.06
CA THR A 39 -14.93 -2.11 2.34
C THR A 39 -13.43 -1.90 2.22
N TRP A 40 -12.88 -1.06 3.09
CA TRP A 40 -11.43 -0.92 3.24
C TRP A 40 -10.82 -2.24 3.69
N ARG A 41 -9.82 -2.72 2.97
CA ARG A 41 -9.07 -3.91 3.33
C ARG A 41 -7.83 -3.52 4.11
N GLN A 42 -7.73 -4.01 5.35
CA GLN A 42 -6.53 -3.82 6.16
C GLN A 42 -5.38 -4.68 5.63
N TRP A 43 -4.15 -4.21 5.83
CA TRP A 43 -2.94 -4.93 5.46
C TRP A 43 -1.81 -4.67 6.46
N SER A 44 -0.86 -5.60 6.54
CA SER A 44 0.34 -5.46 7.34
C SER A 44 1.55 -6.13 6.68
N TRP A 45 2.74 -5.60 6.94
CA TRP A 45 4.01 -6.14 6.49
C TRP A 45 5.01 -6.09 7.64
N GLN A 46 5.63 -7.25 7.93
CA GLN A 46 6.70 -7.34 8.92
C GLN A 46 8.03 -7.07 8.23
N TRP A 47 8.79 -6.15 8.81
CA TRP A 47 10.07 -5.72 8.29
C TRP A 47 11.11 -5.71 9.39
N ASP A 48 12.24 -6.38 9.14
CA ASP A 48 13.44 -6.20 9.95
C ASP A 48 14.07 -4.86 9.60
N ALA A 49 13.82 -3.87 10.46
CA ALA A 49 14.05 -2.46 10.16
C ALA A 49 15.40 -2.03 10.72
N PRO A 50 16.42 -1.78 9.88
CA PRO A 50 17.70 -1.26 10.35
C PRO A 50 17.50 0.11 11.00
N ALA A 51 18.38 0.47 11.93
CA ALA A 51 18.39 1.83 12.46
C ALA A 51 18.79 2.81 11.35
N GLY A 52 18.08 3.94 11.23
CA GLY A 52 18.29 4.89 10.16
C GLY A 52 17.02 5.61 9.70
N VAL A 53 17.18 6.40 8.65
CA VAL A 53 16.06 7.06 7.95
C VAL A 53 15.74 6.24 6.72
N HIS A 54 14.48 5.86 6.56
CA HIS A 54 14.01 5.01 5.48
C HIS A 54 12.81 5.63 4.77
N ASN A 55 12.80 5.57 3.44
CA ASN A 55 11.62 5.90 2.65
C ASN A 55 10.81 4.64 2.37
N VAL A 56 9.58 4.60 2.87
CA VAL A 56 8.65 3.50 2.63
C VAL A 56 7.64 3.94 1.58
N GLN A 57 7.40 3.08 0.59
CA GLN A 57 6.38 3.27 -0.43
C GLN A 57 5.44 2.07 -0.47
N VAL A 58 4.17 2.35 -0.75
CA VAL A 58 3.10 1.35 -0.80
C VAL A 58 2.33 1.50 -2.11
N ARG A 59 2.00 0.37 -2.73
CA ARG A 59 1.07 0.29 -3.86
C ARG A 59 0.05 -0.83 -3.66
N ALA A 60 -1.14 -0.64 -4.19
CA ALA A 60 -2.18 -1.68 -4.25
C ALA A 60 -2.42 -2.14 -5.69
N THR A 61 -2.89 -3.37 -5.85
CA THR A 61 -3.40 -3.94 -7.09
C THR A 61 -4.85 -4.36 -6.84
N ASP A 62 -5.78 -3.93 -7.70
CA ASP A 62 -7.19 -4.33 -7.62
C ASP A 62 -7.41 -5.74 -8.20
N LEU A 63 -8.63 -6.29 -8.05
CA LEU A 63 -8.98 -7.63 -8.56
C LEU A 63 -8.98 -7.72 -10.10
N ASP A 64 -8.99 -6.58 -10.79
CA ASP A 64 -8.92 -6.51 -12.26
C ASP A 64 -7.45 -6.45 -12.75
N GLY A 65 -6.48 -6.49 -11.83
CA GLY A 65 -5.05 -6.44 -12.12
C GLY A 65 -4.49 -5.03 -12.31
N ASN A 66 -5.29 -3.98 -12.09
CA ASN A 66 -4.81 -2.61 -12.18
C ASN A 66 -3.97 -2.26 -10.95
N VAL A 67 -2.71 -1.93 -11.19
CA VAL A 67 -1.82 -1.41 -10.15
C VAL A 67 -2.07 0.08 -9.96
N GLN A 68 -2.11 0.54 -8.71
CA GLN A 68 -2.14 1.96 -8.38
C GLN A 68 -1.04 2.68 -9.14
N THR A 69 -1.44 3.65 -9.97
CA THR A 69 -0.52 4.43 -10.80
C THR A 69 0.41 5.27 -9.93
N GLU A 70 1.66 5.41 -10.38
CA GLU A 70 2.66 6.29 -9.75
C GLU A 70 2.26 7.77 -9.86
N GLU A 71 1.52 8.10 -10.93
CA GLU A 71 1.05 9.45 -11.22
C GLU A 71 -0.02 9.88 -10.20
N ARG A 72 0.25 10.96 -9.46
CA ARG A 72 -0.73 11.59 -8.56
C ARG A 72 -1.78 12.35 -9.38
N ALA A 73 -3.01 11.85 -9.39
CA ALA A 73 -4.19 12.55 -9.84
C ALA A 73 -4.86 13.24 -8.65
N ALA A 74 -5.46 14.40 -8.90
CA ALA A 74 -6.23 15.11 -7.89
C ALA A 74 -7.44 14.25 -7.43
N PRO A 75 -7.88 14.35 -6.17
CA PRO A 75 -8.83 13.41 -5.55
C PRO A 75 -10.24 13.30 -6.16
N ILE A 76 -10.58 14.12 -7.15
CA ILE A 76 -11.93 14.23 -7.70
C ILE A 76 -11.93 13.74 -9.15
N PRO A 77 -12.81 12.82 -9.56
CA PRO A 77 -13.82 12.08 -8.77
C PRO A 77 -13.34 10.74 -8.19
N ASP A 78 -12.15 10.26 -8.58
CA ASP A 78 -11.74 8.85 -8.41
C ASP A 78 -10.76 8.59 -7.23
N GLY A 79 -10.60 9.54 -6.31
CA GLY A 79 -9.69 9.42 -5.17
C GLY A 79 -8.22 9.71 -5.51
N SER A 80 -7.37 9.84 -4.49
CA SER A 80 -5.95 10.16 -4.69
C SER A 80 -5.17 8.98 -5.27
N THR A 81 -4.69 9.08 -6.51
CA THR A 81 -3.70 8.14 -7.07
C THR A 81 -2.27 8.56 -6.69
N GLY A 82 -1.27 7.75 -7.04
CA GLY A 82 0.13 7.91 -6.62
C GLY A 82 0.50 7.01 -5.45
N TRP A 83 1.68 6.40 -5.48
CA TRP A 83 2.14 5.54 -4.39
C TRP A 83 2.22 6.33 -3.09
N HIS A 84 1.65 5.76 -2.03
CA HIS A 84 1.73 6.38 -0.72
C HIS A 84 3.17 6.26 -0.22
N SER A 85 3.83 7.41 -0.02
CA SER A 85 5.20 7.47 0.48
C SER A 85 5.26 8.13 1.87
N ARG A 86 6.02 7.52 2.78
CA ARG A 86 6.32 8.03 4.12
C ARG A 86 7.79 7.82 4.45
N THR A 87 8.43 8.86 4.95
CA THR A 87 9.76 8.76 5.56
C THR A 87 9.61 8.45 7.04
N ILE A 88 10.32 7.43 7.52
CA ILE A 88 10.33 7.00 8.92
C ILE A 88 11.75 6.98 9.46
N THR A 89 11.91 7.23 10.76
CA THR A 89 13.19 7.09 11.47
C THR A 89 13.10 5.92 12.44
N VAL A 90 13.98 4.95 12.26
CA VAL A 90 14.15 3.78 13.13
C VAL A 90 15.36 4.06 14.03
N ARG A 91 15.21 3.80 15.34
CA ARG A 91 16.24 4.01 16.35
C ARG A 91 16.60 2.71 17.04
#